data_AF-A0AAE9L908-F1
#
_entry.id   AF-A0AAE9L908-F1
#
_cell.length_a   1.000
_cell.length_b   1.000
_cell.length_c   1.000
_cell.angle_alpha   90.00
_cell.angle_beta   90.00
_cell.angle_gamma   90.00
#
_symmetry.space_group_name_H-M   'P 1'
#
loop_
_entity.id
_entity.type
_entity.pdbx_description
1 polymer ?
#
loop_
_entity_poly.entity_id
_entity_poly.type
_entity_poly.pdbx_seq_one_letter_code
_entity_poly.pdbx_strand_id
1 'polypeptide(L)'
;MGVTHNELRLYDTHDGGKTWNNISPSENVQFQDKLEYGKDISFTDSRHGWVVRQNLDKTATVILRTADGGQSWDVSALPSGDHVSSIQYVNPTTGWIMAYVNLNEQDQQKLLYHTADGGATWNKVAQSSGMTSNKSGSGLPDRGSLAGMSFSSNNQGFVAINLDNSVKLYKTLNQGKTWTPVANRIQGCPQAKAEAQQSLKGSSASYWIPVLCYGDKAIKYNGLFTNDTGTQWNGVPLGLSSNINSIIPGRTFLNEKEGWIITETGMSRTMDGGRRGQVSQATKCYL
;
A
#
# COMPACT_ATOMS: atom_id res chain seq x y z
N MET A 1 32.50 18.76 6.38
CA MET A 1 32.01 18.59 5.00
C MET A 1 31.59 17.13 4.88
N GLY A 2 30.34 16.69 4.78
CA GLY A 2 29.08 17.34 4.42
C GLY A 2 28.59 16.81 3.08
N VAL A 3 28.23 15.52 2.97
CA VAL A 3 27.56 14.96 1.78
C VAL A 3 26.56 13.88 2.22
N THR A 4 25.33 14.28 2.53
CA THR A 4 24.20 13.34 2.59
C THR A 4 23.80 13.03 1.15
N HIS A 5 24.16 11.85 0.65
CA HIS A 5 23.77 11.44 -0.70
C HIS A 5 22.31 11.01 -0.65
N ASN A 6 21.40 11.86 -1.11
CA ASN A 6 19.97 11.55 -1.26
C ASN A 6 19.72 10.75 -2.55
N GLU A 7 20.61 9.80 -2.86
CA GLU A 7 20.54 8.96 -4.05
C GLU A 7 19.82 7.66 -3.70
N LEU A 8 18.80 7.29 -4.48
CA LEU A 8 18.25 5.94 -4.40
C LEU A 8 19.29 4.97 -4.91
N ARG A 9 19.64 3.99 -4.08
CA ARG A 9 20.45 2.86 -4.50
C ARG A 9 19.60 1.60 -4.58
N LEU A 10 19.41 1.12 -5.80
CA LEU A 10 18.77 -0.15 -6.07
C LEU A 10 19.81 -1.16 -6.54
N TYR A 11 19.79 -2.35 -5.94
CA TYR A 11 20.68 -3.44 -6.30
C TYR A 11 19.89 -4.70 -6.62
N ASP A 12 20.37 -5.45 -7.60
CA ASP A 12 19.84 -6.75 -7.98
C ASP A 12 20.88 -7.85 -7.81
N THR A 13 20.42 -9.08 -7.54
CA THR A 13 21.28 -10.25 -7.35
C THR A 13 20.68 -11.47 -8.06
N HIS A 14 21.55 -12.24 -8.72
CA HIS A 14 21.18 -13.48 -9.43
C HIS A 14 21.81 -14.74 -8.81
N ASP A 15 22.52 -14.60 -7.69
CA ASP A 15 23.28 -15.69 -7.06
C ASP A 15 22.94 -15.88 -5.57
N GLY A 16 21.75 -15.41 -5.17
CA GLY A 16 21.27 -15.52 -3.79
C GLY A 16 21.92 -14.53 -2.84
N GLY A 17 22.34 -13.36 -3.34
CA GLY A 17 22.92 -12.28 -2.55
C GLY A 17 24.43 -12.38 -2.34
N LYS A 18 25.14 -13.23 -3.10
CA LYS A 18 26.61 -13.30 -3.05
C LYS A 18 27.24 -12.14 -3.81
N THR A 19 26.63 -11.73 -4.92
CA THR A 19 27.01 -10.54 -5.69
C THR A 19 25.79 -9.64 -5.93
N TRP A 20 26.06 -8.34 -6.07
CA TRP A 20 25.06 -7.29 -6.18
C TRP A 20 25.41 -6.34 -7.32
N ASN A 21 24.51 -6.19 -8.28
CA ASN A 21 24.64 -5.27 -9.40
C ASN A 21 23.88 -3.98 -9.09
N ASN A 22 24.51 -2.83 -9.29
CA ASN A 22 23.84 -1.54 -9.15
C ASN A 22 22.91 -1.32 -10.36
N ILE A 23 21.61 -1.22 -10.10
CA ILE A 23 20.56 -0.97 -11.10
C ILE A 23 19.80 0.33 -10.79
N SER A 24 20.45 1.24 -10.06
CA SER A 24 19.85 2.50 -9.65
C SER A 24 19.47 3.34 -10.87
N PRO A 25 18.31 4.03 -10.83
CA PRO A 25 18.07 5.12 -11.76
C PRO A 25 19.18 6.17 -11.59
N SER A 26 19.50 6.89 -12.67
CA SER A 26 20.63 7.84 -12.77
C SER A 26 20.97 8.56 -11.45
N GLU A 27 22.26 8.67 -11.13
CA GLU A 27 22.78 9.36 -9.92
C GLU A 27 22.26 10.81 -9.78
N ASN A 28 21.81 11.42 -10.88
CA ASN A 28 21.21 12.75 -10.90
C ASN A 28 19.78 12.80 -10.33
N VAL A 29 19.16 11.66 -10.02
CA VAL A 29 17.82 11.61 -9.45
C VAL A 29 17.90 11.55 -7.92
N GLN A 30 17.51 12.65 -7.28
CA GLN A 30 17.55 12.81 -5.82
C GLN A 30 16.23 12.35 -5.17
N PHE A 31 16.22 11.39 -4.25
CA PHE A 31 15.02 10.85 -3.62
C PHE A 31 14.83 11.38 -2.19
N GLN A 32 13.66 11.12 -1.60
CA GLN A 32 13.48 11.29 -0.16
C GLN A 32 14.14 10.11 0.59
N ASP A 33 14.53 10.34 1.83
CA ASP A 33 15.42 9.46 2.61
C ASP A 33 14.88 8.05 2.88
N LYS A 34 13.58 7.79 2.65
CA LYS A 34 12.96 6.49 2.88
C LYS A 34 11.91 6.16 1.81
N LEU A 35 12.19 5.15 0.99
CA LEU A 35 11.23 4.57 0.05
C LEU A 35 10.56 3.33 0.65
N GLU A 36 9.32 3.10 0.25
CA GLU A 36 8.48 2.02 0.77
C GLU A 36 7.86 1.24 -0.40
N TYR A 37 8.06 -0.09 -0.44
CA TYR A 37 7.47 -0.94 -1.49
C TYR A 37 5.93 -0.90 -1.43
N GLY A 38 5.27 -0.84 -2.59
CA GLY A 38 3.82 -0.66 -2.73
C GLY A 38 3.34 0.78 -2.50
N LYS A 39 4.18 1.66 -1.95
CA LYS A 39 3.94 3.10 -1.90
C LYS A 39 4.70 3.85 -2.99
N ASP A 40 6.00 3.60 -3.04
CA ASP A 40 6.95 4.30 -3.91
C ASP A 40 7.53 3.36 -4.97
N ILE A 41 7.53 2.04 -4.76
CA ILE A 41 8.17 1.05 -5.65
C ILE A 41 7.20 -0.08 -5.99
N SER A 42 7.17 -0.51 -7.26
CA SER A 42 6.44 -1.70 -7.71
C SER A 42 7.24 -2.48 -8.76
N PHE A 43 7.15 -3.81 -8.73
CA PHE A 43 7.73 -4.71 -9.74
C PHE A 43 6.73 -5.81 -10.05
N THR A 44 6.55 -6.15 -11.32
CA THR A 44 5.68 -7.27 -11.75
C THR A 44 6.47 -8.53 -12.08
N ASP A 45 7.72 -8.37 -12.48
CA ASP A 45 8.67 -9.44 -12.76
C ASP A 45 10.11 -8.89 -12.61
N SER A 46 11.12 -9.70 -12.93
CA SER A 46 12.53 -9.30 -12.82
C SER A 46 12.99 -8.25 -13.83
N ARG A 47 12.17 -7.94 -14.84
CA ARG A 47 12.50 -6.98 -15.90
C ARG A 47 11.73 -5.67 -15.78
N HIS A 48 10.50 -5.71 -15.28
CA HIS A 48 9.59 -4.57 -15.25
C HIS A 48 9.41 -4.01 -13.84
N GLY A 49 9.81 -2.76 -13.67
CA GLY A 49 9.80 -2.06 -12.38
C GLY A 49 9.48 -0.58 -12.51
N TRP A 50 8.91 -0.03 -11.44
CA TRP A 50 8.52 1.37 -11.35
C TRP A 50 8.90 1.96 -10.01
N VAL A 51 9.35 3.22 -10.04
CA VAL A 51 9.61 4.03 -8.85
C VAL A 51 8.90 5.36 -9.00
N VAL A 52 8.07 5.73 -8.03
CA VAL A 52 7.40 7.03 -7.94
C VAL A 52 8.21 7.96 -7.06
N ARG A 53 8.28 9.21 -7.48
CA ARG A 53 8.97 10.28 -6.78
C ARG A 53 8.14 11.55 -6.84
N GLN A 54 7.88 12.17 -5.70
CA GLN A 54 7.48 13.58 -5.67
C GLN A 54 8.72 14.46 -5.61
N ASN A 55 8.73 15.53 -6.41
CA ASN A 55 9.72 16.59 -6.22
C ASN A 55 9.52 17.30 -4.87
N LEU A 56 10.58 17.94 -4.37
CA LEU A 56 10.62 18.53 -3.02
C LEU A 56 9.57 19.63 -2.82
N ASP A 57 9.28 20.38 -3.89
CA ASP A 57 8.25 21.41 -3.97
C ASP A 57 6.85 20.84 -4.25
N LYS A 58 6.72 19.52 -4.47
CA LYS A 58 5.46 18.78 -4.71
C LYS A 58 4.65 19.34 -5.88
N THR A 59 5.32 19.95 -6.85
CA THR A 59 4.69 20.46 -8.08
C THR A 59 4.59 19.38 -9.15
N ALA A 60 5.35 18.28 -9.03
CA ALA A 60 5.38 17.18 -9.98
C ALA A 60 5.60 15.83 -9.30
N THR A 61 4.85 14.83 -9.77
CA THR A 61 5.07 13.42 -9.44
C THR A 61 5.70 12.74 -10.65
N VAL A 62 6.97 12.38 -10.53
CA VAL A 62 7.78 11.70 -11.53
C VAL A 62 7.69 10.19 -11.33
N ILE A 63 7.63 9.45 -12.42
CA ILE A 63 7.67 7.99 -12.44
C ILE A 63 8.86 7.56 -13.29
N LEU A 64 9.73 6.77 -12.67
CA LEU A 64 10.81 6.07 -13.34
C LEU A 64 10.33 4.66 -13.65
N ARG A 65 10.56 4.18 -14.87
CA ARG A 65 10.15 2.84 -15.29
C ARG A 65 11.30 2.13 -15.99
N THR A 66 11.44 0.83 -15.75
CA THR A 66 12.39 -0.04 -16.45
C THR A 66 11.65 -1.23 -17.07
N ALA A 67 12.15 -1.73 -18.19
CA ALA A 67 11.68 -2.96 -18.86
C ALA A 67 12.81 -3.97 -19.13
N ASP A 68 14.01 -3.68 -18.60
CA ASP A 68 15.24 -4.45 -18.78
C ASP A 68 15.94 -4.79 -17.45
N GLY A 69 15.19 -4.75 -16.34
CA GLY A 69 15.71 -5.10 -15.01
C GLY A 69 16.55 -3.99 -14.37
N GLY A 70 16.32 -2.74 -14.78
CA GLY A 70 17.00 -1.56 -14.26
C GLY A 70 18.35 -1.25 -14.92
N GLN A 71 18.64 -1.83 -16.10
CA GLN A 71 19.78 -1.43 -16.92
C GLN A 71 19.57 -0.04 -17.53
N SER A 72 18.32 0.26 -17.88
CA SER A 72 17.88 1.59 -18.28
C SER A 72 16.54 1.97 -17.63
N TRP A 73 16.35 3.27 -17.45
CA TRP A 73 15.17 3.85 -16.81
C TRP A 73 14.61 4.98 -17.68
N ASP A 74 13.37 4.82 -18.11
CA ASP A 74 12.60 5.88 -18.76
C ASP A 74 11.87 6.74 -17.72
N VAL A 75 11.62 8.00 -18.07
CA VAL A 75 10.98 8.99 -17.19
C VAL A 75 9.61 9.38 -17.74
N SER A 76 8.62 9.41 -16.88
CA SER A 76 7.29 10.00 -17.12
C SER A 76 6.82 10.76 -15.89
N ALA A 77 5.63 11.38 -15.96
CA ALA A 77 5.05 12.10 -14.83
C ALA A 77 3.53 11.95 -14.79
N LEU A 78 2.95 12.16 -13.60
CA LEU A 78 1.51 12.37 -13.48
C LEU A 78 1.13 13.75 -14.06
N PRO A 79 -0.11 13.92 -14.54
CA PRO A 79 -0.63 15.21 -14.99
C PRO A 79 -0.66 16.32 -13.91
N SER A 80 -0.61 15.97 -12.62
CA SER A 80 -0.51 16.92 -11.50
C SER A 80 0.38 16.40 -10.36
N GLY A 81 0.97 17.32 -9.58
CA GLY A 81 1.89 17.06 -8.46
C GLY A 81 1.24 16.59 -7.16
N ASP A 82 0.25 15.70 -7.22
CA ASP A 82 -0.51 15.28 -6.03
C ASP A 82 0.26 14.32 -5.12
N HIS A 83 -0.07 14.29 -3.83
CA HIS A 83 0.55 13.38 -2.86
C HIS A 83 0.28 11.92 -3.21
N VAL A 84 1.33 11.15 -3.47
CA VAL A 84 1.19 9.73 -3.78
C VAL A 84 0.96 8.95 -2.49
N SER A 85 -0.10 8.15 -2.49
CA SER A 85 -0.41 7.21 -1.41
C SER A 85 0.06 5.79 -1.75
N SER A 86 -0.04 5.38 -3.02
CA SER A 86 0.40 4.06 -3.45
C SER A 86 0.55 3.92 -4.96
N ILE A 87 1.38 2.96 -5.34
CA ILE A 87 1.58 2.49 -6.72
C ILE A 87 1.38 0.98 -6.77
N GLN A 88 0.64 0.50 -7.77
CA GLN A 88 0.51 -0.93 -8.00
C GLN A 88 0.33 -1.25 -9.48
N TYR A 89 1.04 -2.27 -9.94
CA TYR A 89 0.84 -2.90 -11.25
C TYR A 89 0.28 -4.32 -11.08
N VAL A 90 -0.58 -4.72 -12.01
CA VAL A 90 -1.11 -6.11 -12.10
C VAL A 90 -0.44 -6.91 -13.21
N ASN A 91 0.20 -6.22 -14.16
CA ASN A 91 1.01 -6.79 -15.23
C ASN A 91 1.96 -5.69 -15.78
N PRO A 92 2.89 -6.01 -16.70
CA PRO A 92 3.86 -5.05 -17.20
C PRO A 92 3.32 -3.77 -17.86
N THR A 93 2.06 -3.76 -18.31
CA THR A 93 1.47 -2.62 -19.02
C THR A 93 0.41 -1.88 -18.22
N THR A 94 -0.19 -2.52 -17.21
CA THR A 94 -1.39 -2.03 -16.52
C THR A 94 -1.12 -1.76 -15.05
N GLY A 95 -1.32 -0.51 -14.64
CA GLY A 95 -1.07 -0.07 -13.27
C GLY A 95 -1.89 1.14 -12.85
N TRP A 96 -1.92 1.37 -11.53
CA TRP A 96 -2.62 2.46 -10.89
C TRP A 96 -1.70 3.18 -9.91
N ILE A 97 -1.90 4.50 -9.81
CA ILE A 97 -1.36 5.33 -8.73
C ILE A 97 -2.52 5.96 -7.98
N MET A 98 -2.59 5.70 -6.68
CA MET A 98 -3.50 6.41 -5.78
C MET A 98 -2.79 7.66 -5.26
N ALA A 99 -3.45 8.79 -5.37
CA ALA A 99 -2.96 10.05 -4.86
C ALA A 99 -4.04 10.81 -4.10
N TYR A 100 -3.64 11.88 -3.41
CA TYR A 100 -4.56 12.74 -2.69
C TYR A 100 -4.08 14.19 -2.61
N VAL A 101 -5.04 15.06 -2.31
CA VAL A 101 -4.81 16.44 -1.89
C VAL A 101 -5.42 16.60 -0.50
N ASN A 102 -4.68 17.18 0.44
CA ASN A 102 -5.23 17.46 1.76
C ASN A 102 -6.25 18.59 1.64
N LEU A 103 -7.45 18.35 2.15
CA LEU A 103 -8.49 19.39 2.20
C LEU A 103 -8.52 20.04 3.59
N ASN A 104 -8.26 19.25 4.64
CA ASN A 104 -8.00 19.70 5.99
C ASN A 104 -7.14 18.64 6.72
N GLU A 105 -7.00 18.72 8.04
CA GLU A 105 -6.19 17.79 8.83
C GLU A 105 -6.65 16.32 8.77
N GLN A 106 -7.93 16.07 8.47
CA GLN A 106 -8.55 14.75 8.52
C GLN A 106 -9.06 14.26 7.16
N ASP A 107 -9.43 15.19 6.28
CA ASP A 107 -10.09 14.91 5.01
C ASP A 107 -9.17 15.16 3.82
N GLN A 108 -9.31 14.30 2.82
CA GLN A 108 -8.47 14.27 1.62
C GLN A 108 -9.35 14.18 0.39
N GLN A 109 -9.04 14.94 -0.67
CA GLN A 109 -9.57 14.65 -1.99
C GLN A 109 -8.81 13.45 -2.55
N LYS A 110 -9.52 12.43 -3.03
CA LYS A 110 -8.93 11.18 -3.52
C LYS A 110 -8.82 11.25 -5.04
N LEU A 111 -7.68 10.85 -5.57
CA LEU A 111 -7.36 10.87 -6.99
C LEU A 111 -6.79 9.51 -7.40
N LEU A 112 -7.24 9.00 -8.53
CA LEU A 112 -6.74 7.75 -9.09
C LEU A 112 -6.27 7.96 -10.51
N TYR A 113 -5.03 7.54 -10.75
CA TYR A 113 -4.42 7.50 -12.07
C TYR A 113 -4.29 6.07 -12.55
N HIS A 114 -4.44 5.87 -13.86
CA HIS A 114 -4.30 4.58 -14.52
C HIS A 114 -3.39 4.71 -15.74
N THR A 115 -2.59 3.68 -15.99
CA THR A 115 -1.80 3.49 -17.20
C THR A 115 -2.14 2.15 -17.84
N ALA A 116 -2.09 2.10 -19.17
CA ALA A 116 -2.24 0.88 -19.97
C ALA A 116 -1.01 0.63 -20.88
N ASP A 117 0.04 1.43 -20.73
CA ASP A 117 1.27 1.42 -21.54
C ASP A 117 2.54 1.32 -20.67
N GLY A 118 2.43 0.68 -19.49
CA GLY A 118 3.55 0.44 -18.60
C GLY A 118 4.06 1.71 -17.92
N GLY A 119 3.19 2.71 -17.75
CA GLY A 119 3.52 3.99 -17.13
C GLY A 119 4.22 4.95 -18.07
N ALA A 120 4.16 4.77 -19.39
CA ALA A 120 4.62 5.79 -20.33
C ALA A 120 3.65 6.99 -20.34
N THR A 121 2.35 6.74 -20.20
CA THR A 121 1.32 7.77 -20.00
C THR A 121 0.40 7.43 -18.82
N TRP A 122 -0.09 8.47 -18.14
CA TRP A 122 -0.97 8.36 -16.98
C TRP A 122 -2.22 9.21 -17.14
N ASN A 123 -3.38 8.59 -16.93
CA ASN A 123 -4.68 9.25 -17.05
C ASN A 123 -5.40 9.27 -15.70
N LYS A 124 -5.95 10.42 -15.29
CA LYS A 124 -6.81 10.54 -14.11
C LYS A 124 -8.16 9.89 -14.42
N VAL A 125 -8.44 8.73 -13.82
CA VAL A 125 -9.65 7.94 -14.09
C VAL A 125 -10.73 8.10 -13.02
N ALA A 126 -10.37 8.56 -11.82
CA ALA A 126 -11.31 8.89 -10.77
C ALA A 126 -10.81 10.04 -9.90
N GLN A 127 -11.78 10.82 -9.41
CA GLN A 127 -11.58 11.81 -8.35
C GLN A 127 -12.81 11.87 -7.45
N SER A 128 -12.63 12.19 -6.17
CA SER A 128 -13.73 12.62 -5.30
C SER A 128 -14.12 14.08 -5.58
N SER A 129 -15.31 14.50 -5.14
CA SER A 129 -15.96 15.77 -5.51
C SER A 129 -15.22 17.04 -5.09
N GLY A 130 -14.19 16.95 -4.24
CA GLY A 130 -13.33 18.08 -3.84
C GLY A 130 -14.04 19.11 -2.95
N MET A 131 -14.99 18.69 -2.12
CA MET A 131 -15.83 19.49 -1.20
C MET A 131 -16.59 20.69 -1.83
N THR A 132 -16.47 20.93 -3.14
CA THR A 132 -16.92 22.19 -3.78
C THR A 132 -17.60 22.01 -5.13
N SER A 133 -17.88 20.79 -5.60
CA SER A 133 -18.47 20.61 -6.94
C SER A 133 -19.80 19.85 -6.97
N ASN A 134 -20.75 20.39 -7.74
CA ASN A 134 -21.95 19.72 -8.28
C ASN A 134 -21.61 18.55 -9.24
N LYS A 135 -20.38 18.05 -9.26
CA LYS A 135 -19.98 16.89 -10.07
C LYS A 135 -20.25 15.64 -9.26
N SER A 136 -20.95 14.68 -9.87
CA SER A 136 -20.96 13.31 -9.38
C SER A 136 -19.51 12.80 -9.37
N GLY A 137 -18.91 12.74 -8.19
CA GLY A 137 -17.59 12.16 -8.01
C GLY A 137 -17.58 10.68 -8.40
N SER A 138 -16.40 10.07 -8.43
CA SER A 138 -16.21 8.65 -8.73
C SER A 138 -16.87 7.66 -7.75
N GLY A 139 -17.60 8.13 -6.73
CA GLY A 139 -18.14 7.33 -5.63
C GLY A 139 -17.19 7.22 -4.42
N LEU A 140 -15.94 7.69 -4.54
CA LEU A 140 -15.04 7.88 -3.40
C LEU A 140 -15.40 9.16 -2.62
N PRO A 141 -15.37 9.13 -1.28
CA PRO A 141 -15.70 10.28 -0.44
C PRO A 141 -14.52 11.25 -0.31
N ASP A 142 -14.80 12.54 -0.15
CA ASP A 142 -13.80 13.53 0.28
C ASP A 142 -13.42 13.34 1.76
N ARG A 143 -14.35 12.83 2.58
CA ARG A 143 -14.07 12.62 4.01
C ARG A 143 -13.09 11.48 4.29
N GLY A 144 -12.31 11.64 5.35
CA GLY A 144 -11.32 10.66 5.83
C GLY A 144 -10.04 10.61 5.01
N SER A 145 -9.06 9.86 5.51
CA SER A 145 -7.74 9.71 4.91
C SER A 145 -7.56 8.34 4.25
N LEU A 146 -6.76 8.29 3.17
CA LEU A 146 -6.43 7.03 2.52
C LEU A 146 -5.64 6.12 3.45
N ALA A 147 -6.09 4.88 3.56
CA ALA A 147 -5.34 3.82 4.22
C ALA A 147 -4.63 2.93 3.19
N GLY A 148 -5.22 2.67 2.04
CA GLY A 148 -4.55 1.88 1.01
C GLY A 148 -5.41 1.61 -0.22
N MET A 149 -4.75 1.11 -1.26
CA MET A 149 -5.36 0.69 -2.51
C MET A 149 -4.83 -0.69 -2.87
N SER A 150 -5.68 -1.51 -3.50
CA SER A 150 -5.21 -2.69 -4.19
C SER A 150 -6.06 -3.08 -5.38
N PHE A 151 -5.42 -3.53 -6.44
CA PHE A 151 -6.01 -4.14 -7.62
C PHE A 151 -5.56 -5.59 -7.74
N SER A 152 -6.48 -6.52 -7.99
CA SER A 152 -6.15 -7.93 -8.29
C SER A 152 -6.17 -8.23 -9.79
N SER A 153 -6.78 -7.34 -10.56
CA SER A 153 -6.97 -7.46 -12.01
C SER A 153 -7.18 -6.09 -12.61
N ASN A 154 -7.36 -6.03 -13.93
CA ASN A 154 -7.67 -4.79 -14.61
C ASN A 154 -8.96 -4.12 -14.10
N ASN A 155 -9.98 -4.91 -13.73
CA ASN A 155 -11.29 -4.38 -13.43
C ASN A 155 -11.56 -4.25 -11.93
N GLN A 156 -10.97 -5.12 -11.12
CA GLN A 156 -11.31 -5.23 -9.70
C GLN A 156 -10.23 -4.63 -8.81
N GLY A 157 -10.67 -3.70 -7.96
CA GLY A 157 -9.82 -3.11 -6.93
C GLY A 157 -10.61 -2.65 -5.70
N PHE A 158 -9.87 -2.40 -4.63
CA PHE A 158 -10.35 -1.92 -3.34
C PHE A 158 -9.57 -0.69 -2.91
N VAL A 159 -10.28 0.22 -2.25
CA VAL A 159 -9.70 1.35 -1.50
C VAL A 159 -10.20 1.28 -0.07
N ALA A 160 -9.28 1.39 0.88
CA ALA A 160 -9.56 1.51 2.30
C ALA A 160 -9.38 2.97 2.73
N ILE A 161 -10.34 3.49 3.47
CA ILE A 161 -10.34 4.88 3.98
C ILE A 161 -10.54 4.83 5.49
N ASN A 162 -9.62 5.48 6.21
CA ASN A 162 -9.80 5.77 7.64
C ASN A 162 -10.75 6.97 7.76
N LEU A 163 -11.94 6.73 8.31
CA LEU A 163 -12.98 7.73 8.48
C LEU A 163 -13.51 7.68 9.92
N ASP A 164 -13.32 8.79 10.62
CA ASP A 164 -13.62 8.93 12.03
C ASP A 164 -12.93 7.79 12.82
N ASN A 165 -13.70 6.98 13.54
CA ASN A 165 -13.21 5.85 14.33
C ASN A 165 -13.34 4.50 13.58
N SER A 166 -13.42 4.53 12.25
CA SER A 166 -13.72 3.35 11.44
C SER A 166 -12.87 3.24 10.17
N VAL A 167 -12.74 2.01 9.66
CA VAL A 167 -12.22 1.74 8.31
C VAL A 167 -13.39 1.51 7.39
N LYS A 168 -13.49 2.26 6.29
CA LYS A 168 -14.48 2.09 5.23
C LYS A 168 -13.83 1.51 3.97
N LEU A 169 -14.51 0.56 3.35
CA LEU A 169 -14.04 -0.08 2.11
C LEU A 169 -14.89 0.36 0.92
N TYR A 170 -14.21 0.58 -0.20
CA TYR A 170 -14.82 0.87 -1.49
C TYR A 170 -14.27 -0.12 -2.52
N LYS A 171 -15.13 -0.61 -3.40
CA LYS A 171 -14.80 -1.56 -4.47
C LYS A 171 -15.05 -0.94 -5.83
N THR A 172 -14.17 -1.22 -6.78
CA THR A 172 -14.39 -0.96 -8.21
C THR A 172 -14.47 -2.28 -8.98
N LEU A 173 -15.21 -2.25 -10.09
CA LEU A 173 -15.30 -3.35 -11.07
C LEU A 173 -15.05 -2.85 -12.50
N ASN A 174 -14.54 -1.62 -12.66
CA ASN A 174 -14.39 -0.95 -13.95
C ASN A 174 -13.13 -0.09 -14.02
N GLN A 175 -11.97 -0.66 -13.68
CA GLN A 175 -10.65 -0.01 -13.76
C GLN A 175 -10.51 1.21 -12.84
N GLY A 176 -11.31 1.27 -11.78
CA GLY A 176 -11.27 2.38 -10.83
C GLY A 176 -12.03 3.63 -11.28
N LYS A 177 -12.84 3.55 -12.34
CA LYS A 177 -13.66 4.68 -12.80
C LYS A 177 -14.77 5.03 -11.82
N THR A 178 -15.42 4.01 -11.26
CA THR A 178 -16.44 4.18 -10.21
C THR A 178 -16.21 3.24 -9.04
N TRP A 179 -16.63 3.68 -7.86
CA TRP A 179 -16.41 3.03 -6.58
C TRP A 179 -17.71 2.92 -5.80
N THR A 180 -17.98 1.74 -5.25
CA THR A 180 -19.16 1.46 -4.42
C THR A 180 -18.72 1.06 -3.02
N PRO A 181 -19.36 1.56 -1.95
CA PRO A 181 -19.04 1.14 -0.60
C PRO A 181 -19.33 -0.35 -0.40
N VAL A 182 -18.46 -1.03 0.35
CA VAL A 182 -18.64 -2.43 0.75
C VAL A 182 -18.79 -2.49 2.26
N ALA A 183 -19.81 -3.21 2.72
CA ALA A 183 -20.04 -3.40 4.14
C ALA A 183 -18.89 -4.20 4.77
N ASN A 184 -18.34 -3.67 5.86
CA ASN A 184 -17.31 -4.32 6.65
C ASN A 184 -17.57 -4.06 8.14
N ARG A 185 -17.23 -5.02 8.99
CA ARG A 185 -17.41 -4.91 10.45
C ARG A 185 -16.23 -5.51 11.20
N ILE A 186 -15.74 -4.78 12.20
CA ILE A 186 -14.75 -5.25 13.16
C ILE A 186 -15.40 -5.21 14.54
N GLN A 187 -15.64 -6.38 15.13
CA GLN A 187 -16.28 -6.47 16.44
C GLN A 187 -15.30 -6.08 17.56
N GLY A 188 -15.79 -5.39 18.59
CA GLY A 188 -14.98 -5.03 19.76
C GLY A 188 -13.87 -4.02 19.48
N CYS A 189 -14.03 -3.20 18.43
CA CYS A 189 -13.04 -2.23 17.97
C CYS A 189 -13.66 -0.82 17.99
N PRO A 190 -13.55 -0.08 19.11
CA PRO A 190 -14.20 1.23 19.24
C PRO A 190 -13.52 2.30 18.37
N GLN A 191 -12.21 2.19 18.17
CA GLN A 191 -11.44 3.05 17.26
C GLN A 191 -10.59 2.17 16.33
N ALA A 192 -11.09 1.98 15.12
CA ALA A 192 -10.42 1.20 14.09
C ALA A 192 -9.60 2.11 13.16
N LYS A 193 -8.34 1.74 12.91
CA LYS A 193 -7.49 2.39 11.92
C LYS A 193 -6.77 1.35 11.09
N ALA A 194 -6.96 1.39 9.78
CA ALA A 194 -6.21 0.56 8.86
C ALA A 194 -4.77 1.09 8.76
N GLU A 195 -3.82 0.17 8.88
CA GLU A 195 -2.41 0.45 8.60
C GLU A 195 -2.20 0.42 7.11
N ALA A 196 -1.52 1.44 6.60
CA ALA A 196 -1.22 1.54 5.19
C ALA A 196 -0.14 0.53 4.77
N GLN A 197 -0.06 0.30 3.46
CA GLN A 197 1.11 -0.22 2.75
C GLN A 197 1.35 -1.72 2.79
N GLN A 198 0.36 -2.51 2.39
CA GLN A 198 0.70 -3.73 1.68
C GLN A 198 -0.15 -3.78 0.41
N SER A 199 0.47 -4.13 -0.73
CA SER A 199 -0.29 -4.76 -1.80
C SER A 199 -1.08 -5.87 -1.12
N LEU A 200 -2.42 -5.81 -1.13
CA LEU A 200 -3.24 -6.87 -0.53
C LEU A 200 -2.77 -8.17 -1.18
N LYS A 201 -2.04 -9.01 -0.43
CA LYS A 201 -1.56 -10.28 -0.96
C LYS A 201 -2.78 -11.17 -1.07
N GLY A 202 -3.23 -11.31 -2.31
CA GLY A 202 -4.54 -11.81 -2.62
C GLY A 202 -4.58 -12.37 -4.02
N SER A 203 -5.21 -13.53 -4.18
CA SER A 203 -5.65 -13.98 -5.50
C SER A 203 -6.82 -13.08 -5.98
N SER A 204 -7.41 -13.37 -7.13
CA SER A 204 -8.65 -12.72 -7.57
C SER A 204 -9.82 -12.83 -6.56
N ALA A 205 -9.72 -13.70 -5.55
CA ALA A 205 -10.79 -13.97 -4.60
C ALA A 205 -10.51 -13.56 -3.15
N SER A 206 -9.26 -13.45 -2.71
CA SER A 206 -8.94 -13.24 -1.29
C SER A 206 -8.18 -11.94 -1.06
N TYR A 207 -8.52 -11.18 -0.03
CA TYR A 207 -7.82 -9.95 0.33
C TYR A 207 -7.77 -9.78 1.85
N TRP A 208 -6.80 -9.01 2.34
CA TRP A 208 -6.74 -8.69 3.76
C TRP A 208 -6.15 -7.33 4.07
N ILE A 209 -6.75 -6.60 5.02
CA ILE A 209 -6.29 -5.28 5.45
C ILE A 209 -5.90 -5.34 6.93
N PRO A 210 -4.66 -4.99 7.31
CA PRO A 210 -4.28 -4.85 8.72
C PRO A 210 -5.06 -3.69 9.36
N VAL A 211 -5.67 -3.95 10.51
CA VAL A 211 -6.40 -2.95 11.27
C VAL A 211 -5.97 -2.94 12.73
N LEU A 212 -5.64 -1.76 13.23
CA LEU A 212 -5.42 -1.50 14.64
C LEU A 212 -6.73 -1.10 15.30
N CYS A 213 -6.99 -1.69 16.45
CA CYS A 213 -8.10 -1.35 17.32
C CYS A 213 -7.57 -0.71 18.58
N TYR A 214 -7.66 0.61 18.65
CA TYR A 214 -7.25 1.38 19.81
C TYR A 214 -8.32 1.27 20.89
N GLY A 215 -7.87 0.97 22.10
CA GLY A 215 -8.65 1.08 23.33
C GLY A 215 -7.81 1.71 24.44
N ASP A 216 -8.42 1.94 25.60
CA ASP A 216 -7.84 2.79 26.66
C ASP A 216 -6.47 2.34 27.18
N LYS A 217 -6.22 1.01 27.20
CA LYS A 217 -5.01 0.43 27.81
C LYS A 217 -4.11 -0.31 26.81
N ALA A 218 -4.66 -0.72 25.68
CA ALA A 218 -3.96 -1.58 24.73
C ALA A 218 -4.48 -1.35 23.31
N ILE A 219 -3.57 -1.56 22.35
CA ILE A 219 -3.89 -1.65 20.94
C ILE A 219 -4.02 -3.14 20.61
N LYS A 220 -5.19 -3.52 20.10
CA LYS A 220 -5.44 -4.88 19.62
C LYS A 220 -5.26 -4.95 18.12
N TYR A 221 -4.63 -6.01 17.64
CA TYR A 221 -4.42 -6.21 16.21
C TYR A 221 -5.56 -7.02 15.62
N ASN A 222 -6.09 -6.53 14.51
CA ASN A 222 -7.14 -7.18 13.75
C ASN A 222 -6.75 -7.20 12.27
N GLY A 223 -7.47 -8.01 11.50
CA GLY A 223 -7.46 -7.91 10.05
C GLY A 223 -8.88 -7.96 9.50
N LEU A 224 -9.16 -7.20 8.46
CA LEU A 224 -10.34 -7.39 7.64
C LEU A 224 -9.99 -8.38 6.54
N PHE A 225 -10.69 -9.51 6.46
CA PHE A 225 -10.43 -10.56 5.47
C PHE A 225 -11.65 -10.80 4.59
N THR A 226 -11.39 -11.13 3.33
CA THR A 226 -12.36 -11.69 2.40
C THR A 226 -11.72 -12.85 1.65
N ASN A 227 -12.55 -13.82 1.26
CA ASN A 227 -12.21 -14.95 0.40
C ASN A 227 -13.25 -15.13 -0.74
N ASP A 228 -14.12 -14.15 -0.94
CA ASP A 228 -15.29 -14.20 -1.83
C ASP A 228 -15.28 -13.06 -2.86
N THR A 229 -14.10 -12.65 -3.32
CA THR A 229 -13.88 -11.48 -4.20
C THR A 229 -14.25 -10.15 -3.53
N GLY A 230 -14.29 -10.11 -2.19
CA GLY A 230 -14.64 -8.93 -1.41
C GLY A 230 -16.11 -8.54 -1.51
N THR A 231 -17.01 -9.52 -1.65
CA THR A 231 -18.44 -9.29 -1.42
C THR A 231 -18.76 -9.25 0.07
N GLN A 232 -18.05 -10.02 0.89
CA GLN A 232 -18.15 -9.99 2.35
C GLN A 232 -16.78 -9.81 2.98
N TRP A 233 -16.73 -8.96 4.01
CA TRP A 233 -15.51 -8.67 4.76
C TRP A 233 -15.73 -8.92 6.25
N ASN A 234 -14.90 -9.82 6.80
CA ASN A 234 -14.97 -10.22 8.19
C ASN A 234 -13.78 -9.64 8.96
N GLY A 235 -14.07 -8.94 10.06
CA GLY A 235 -13.06 -8.55 11.03
C GLY A 235 -12.64 -9.75 11.87
N VAL A 236 -11.35 -10.07 11.82
CA VAL A 236 -10.74 -11.18 12.54
C VAL A 236 -9.79 -10.62 13.60
N PRO A 237 -10.08 -10.84 14.89
CA PRO A 237 -9.11 -10.56 15.95
C PRO A 237 -7.89 -11.47 15.79
N LEU A 238 -6.74 -10.83 15.66
CA LEU A 238 -5.44 -11.49 15.73
C LEU A 238 -5.06 -11.53 17.21
N GLY A 239 -4.48 -12.63 17.69
CA GLY A 239 -4.16 -12.83 19.11
C GLY A 239 -3.02 -11.98 19.65
N LEU A 240 -2.80 -10.82 19.04
CA LEU A 240 -1.72 -9.89 19.37
C LEU A 240 -2.32 -8.67 20.06
N SER A 241 -1.55 -8.12 20.99
CA SER A 241 -1.83 -6.82 21.61
C SER A 241 -0.53 -6.16 22.04
N SER A 242 -0.49 -4.83 22.03
CA SER A 242 0.59 -4.04 22.61
C SER A 242 0.03 -2.98 23.54
N ASN A 243 0.84 -2.56 24.51
CA ASN A 243 0.52 -1.34 25.26
C ASN A 243 0.55 -0.13 24.31
N ILE A 244 -0.22 0.90 24.62
CA ILE A 244 -0.32 2.11 23.78
C ILE A 244 1.02 2.84 23.56
N ASN A 245 1.99 2.64 24.46
CA ASN A 245 3.31 3.27 24.43
C ASN A 245 4.43 2.33 23.92
N SER A 246 4.09 1.11 23.50
CA SER A 246 5.08 0.13 23.03
C SER A 246 5.25 0.18 21.51
N ILE A 247 6.43 -0.24 21.04
CA ILE A 247 6.68 -0.43 19.61
C ILE A 247 5.67 -1.44 19.06
N ILE A 248 5.07 -1.07 17.93
CA ILE A 248 4.15 -1.93 17.18
C ILE A 248 4.99 -3.02 16.50
N PRO A 249 4.79 -4.31 16.82
CA PRO A 249 5.53 -5.39 16.16
C PRO A 249 5.21 -5.41 14.67
N GLY A 250 6.24 -5.61 13.85
CA GLY A 250 6.07 -5.79 12.41
C GLY A 250 5.27 -7.06 12.16
N ARG A 251 4.26 -7.01 11.28
CA ARG A 251 3.45 -8.19 10.99
C ARG A 251 2.97 -8.22 9.55
N THR A 252 2.88 -9.40 9.00
CA THR A 252 2.31 -9.65 7.68
C THR A 252 1.53 -10.95 7.71
N PHE A 253 0.33 -10.96 7.14
CA PHE A 253 -0.51 -12.14 7.07
C PHE A 253 -0.70 -12.54 5.61
N LEU A 254 -0.88 -13.83 5.34
CA LEU A 254 -1.32 -14.34 4.04
C LEU A 254 -2.83 -14.52 4.01
N ASN A 255 -3.40 -14.89 5.14
CA ASN A 255 -4.83 -15.12 5.35
C ASN A 255 -5.16 -14.96 6.84
N GLU A 256 -6.40 -15.27 7.23
CA GLU A 256 -6.89 -15.06 8.59
C GLU A 256 -6.24 -15.94 9.67
N LYS A 257 -5.41 -16.90 9.25
CA LYS A 257 -4.72 -17.88 10.10
C LYS A 257 -3.21 -17.78 9.98
N GLU A 258 -2.69 -17.68 8.76
CA GLU A 258 -1.26 -17.76 8.48
C GLU A 258 -0.60 -16.38 8.35
N GLY A 259 0.51 -16.18 9.06
CA GLY A 259 1.29 -14.95 8.98
C GLY A 259 2.62 -15.02 9.71
N TRP A 260 3.35 -13.91 9.67
CA TRP A 260 4.61 -13.70 10.37
C TRP A 260 4.53 -12.46 11.25
N ILE A 261 5.16 -12.57 12.42
CA ILE A 261 5.22 -11.52 13.43
C ILE A 261 6.69 -11.34 13.81
N ILE A 262 7.16 -10.10 13.77
CA ILE A 262 8.50 -9.67 14.13
C ILE A 262 8.38 -8.84 15.40
N THR A 263 9.04 -9.29 16.45
CA THR A 263 9.20 -8.58 17.72
C THR A 263 10.67 -8.23 17.92
N GLU A 264 10.99 -7.48 18.98
CA GLU A 264 12.38 -7.24 19.41
C GLU A 264 13.16 -8.54 19.67
N THR A 265 12.45 -9.63 19.97
CA THR A 265 13.04 -10.92 20.34
C THR A 265 13.15 -11.91 19.18
N GLY A 266 12.65 -11.56 17.99
CA GLY A 266 12.80 -12.37 16.78
C GLY A 266 11.57 -12.40 15.88
N MET A 267 11.63 -13.26 14.85
CA MET A 267 10.54 -13.51 13.92
C MET A 267 9.87 -14.85 14.21
N SER A 268 8.54 -14.88 14.13
CA SER A 268 7.72 -16.07 14.35
C SER A 268 6.69 -16.22 13.24
N ARG A 269 6.37 -17.47 12.90
CA ARG A 269 5.26 -17.83 12.00
C ARG A 269 4.07 -18.30 12.83
N THR A 270 2.86 -17.89 12.48
CA THR A 270 1.61 -18.36 13.07
C THR A 270 0.74 -19.02 12.01
N MET A 271 -0.07 -20.01 12.42
CA MET A 271 -1.07 -20.70 11.60
C MET A 271 -2.49 -20.59 12.21
N ASP A 272 -2.68 -19.70 13.18
CA ASP A 272 -3.94 -19.53 13.90
C ASP A 272 -4.31 -18.06 14.19
N GLY A 273 -3.74 -17.13 13.44
CA GLY A 273 -3.98 -15.70 13.60
C GLY A 273 -3.27 -15.10 14.82
N GLY A 274 -2.20 -15.74 15.29
CA GLY A 274 -1.43 -15.35 16.47
C GLY A 274 -2.12 -15.66 17.81
N ARG A 275 -3.12 -16.54 17.84
CA ARG A 275 -3.97 -16.80 19.02
C ARG A 275 -3.35 -17.74 20.03
N ARG A 276 -2.61 -18.75 19.57
CA ARG A 276 -1.70 -19.53 20.39
C ARG A 276 -0.34 -18.94 20.14
N GLY A 277 0.33 -18.49 21.20
CA GLY A 277 1.74 -18.08 21.15
C GLY A 277 2.70 -19.22 20.76
N GLN A 278 2.30 -20.16 19.89
CA GLN A 278 3.20 -21.04 19.16
C GLN A 278 3.96 -20.21 18.13
N VAL A 279 4.84 -19.39 18.69
CA VAL A 279 6.08 -18.98 18.07
C VAL A 279 6.87 -20.27 17.87
N SER A 280 6.73 -20.92 16.70
CA SER A 280 7.85 -21.75 16.26
C SER A 280 9.02 -20.78 16.10
N GLN A 281 10.01 -20.84 16.98
CA GLN A 281 11.25 -20.07 16.81
C GLN A 281 11.76 -20.39 15.40
N ALA A 282 11.67 -19.43 14.49
CA ALA A 282 12.45 -19.51 13.28
C ALA A 282 13.91 -19.31 13.70
N THR A 283 14.77 -20.25 13.31
CA THR A 283 16.22 -20.23 13.49
C THR A 283 16.75 -18.81 13.29
N LYS A 284 17.60 -18.33 14.22
CA LYS A 284 18.35 -17.09 14.07
C LYS A 284 19.00 -17.09 12.68
N CYS A 285 18.48 -16.28 11.77
CA CYS A 285 19.19 -15.94 10.55
C CYS A 285 20.27 -14.95 10.98
N TYR A 286 21.50 -15.46 11.13
CA TYR A 286 22.68 -14.60 11.15
C TYR A 286 22.84 -14.09 9.72
N LEU A 287 22.79 -12.77 9.56
CA LEU A 287 23.24 -12.09 8.34
C LEU A 287 24.74 -12.30 8.14
#